data_AF-A0A530L7V0-F1
#
_entry.id   AF-A0A530L7V0-F1
#
_cell.length_a   1.000
_cell.length_b   1.000
_cell.length_c   1.000
_cell.angle_alpha   90.00
_cell.angle_beta   90.00
_cell.angle_gamma   90.00
#
_symmetry.space_group_name_H-M   'P 1'
#
loop_
_entity.id
_entity.type
_entity.pdbx_description
1 polymer ?
#
loop_
_entity_poly.entity_id
_entity_poly.type
_entity_poly.pdbx_seq_one_letter_code
_entity_poly.pdbx_strand_id
1 'polypeptide(L)'
;APLYGKISDIYGRRPTVYAAILIFLAGSLVSAMAPNMLILVVGRAIQGAGGGGLFALTQTVIGDLVPPRERARYAAWISGTWAVASIAGPLLGGTFAEHLHWSLIFWINIPL
;
A
#
# COMPACT_ATOMS: atom_id res chain seq x y z
N ALA A 1 -6.77 8.89 6.10
CA ALA A 1 -7.92 8.11 6.59
C ALA A 1 -9.28 8.80 6.37
N PRO A 2 -9.56 10.01 6.89
CA PRO A 2 -10.91 10.61 6.74
C PRO A 2 -11.22 11.09 5.31
N LEU A 3 -10.21 11.51 4.55
CA LEU A 3 -10.39 12.00 3.18
C LEU A 3 -10.80 10.87 2.21
N TYR A 4 -10.08 9.75 2.23
CA TYR A 4 -10.41 8.57 1.41
C TYR A 4 -11.74 7.93 1.81
N GLY A 5 -12.11 7.95 3.10
CA GLY A 5 -13.42 7.50 3.56
C GLY A 5 -14.56 8.32 2.92
N LYS A 6 -14.51 9.66 3.05
CA LYS A 6 -15.50 10.54 2.42
C LYS A 6 -15.54 10.40 0.90
N ILE A 7 -14.40 10.28 0.24
CA ILE A 7 -14.33 10.08 -1.21
C ILE A 7 -14.96 8.73 -1.60
N SER A 8 -14.73 7.67 -0.81
CA SER A 8 -15.30 6.34 -1.06
C SER A 8 -16.81 6.29 -0.85
N ASP A 9 -17.35 7.10 0.05
CA ASP A 9 -18.78 7.20 0.31
C ASP A 9 -19.52 7.95 -0.81
N ILE A 10 -18.84 8.91 -1.46
CA ILE A 10 -19.41 9.73 -2.55
C ILE A 10 -19.29 9.04 -3.92
N TYR A 11 -18.11 8.49 -4.24
CA TYR A 11 -17.81 7.93 -5.57
C TYR A 11 -17.92 6.40 -5.64
N GLY A 12 -18.14 5.74 -4.50
CA GLY A 12 -18.19 4.30 -4.39
C GLY A 12 -16.82 3.68 -4.10
N ARG A 13 -16.82 2.55 -3.39
CA ARG A 13 -15.60 1.95 -2.82
C ARG A 13 -14.63 1.40 -3.86
N ARG A 14 -15.13 0.75 -4.92
CA ARG A 14 -14.31 0.20 -6.01
C ARG A 14 -13.44 1.25 -6.72
N PRO A 15 -14.01 2.34 -7.28
CA PRO A 15 -13.21 3.34 -7.99
C PRO A 15 -12.21 4.06 -7.06
N THR A 16 -12.55 4.26 -5.78
CA THR A 16 -11.61 4.85 -4.82
C THR A 16 -10.43 3.93 -4.51
N VAL A 17 -10.65 2.61 -4.43
CA VAL A 17 -9.57 1.63 -4.29
C VAL A 17 -8.67 1.66 -5.52
N TYR A 18 -9.23 1.62 -6.74
CA TYR A 18 -8.42 1.71 -7.95
C TYR A 18 -7.62 3.01 -8.04
N ALA A 19 -8.21 4.16 -7.68
CA ALA A 19 -7.48 5.42 -7.63
C ALA A 19 -6.30 5.38 -6.63
N ALA A 20 -6.50 4.79 -5.46
CA ALA A 20 -5.43 4.63 -4.47
C ALA A 20 -4.30 3.70 -4.96
N ILE A 21 -4.65 2.62 -5.67
CA ILE A 21 -3.67 1.74 -6.34
C ILE A 21 -2.87 2.53 -7.38
N LEU A 22 -3.55 3.27 -8.26
CA LEU A 22 -2.88 4.06 -9.31
C LEU A 22 -1.92 5.11 -8.73
N ILE A 23 -2.32 5.80 -7.66
CA ILE A 23 -1.45 6.77 -6.96
C ILE A 23 -0.24 6.05 -6.34
N PHE A 24 -0.45 4.89 -5.73
CA PHE A 24 0.63 4.09 -5.15
C PHE A 24 1.63 3.62 -6.22
N LEU A 25 1.13 3.11 -7.35
CA LEU A 25 1.93 2.68 -8.50
C LEU A 25 2.73 3.84 -9.11
N ALA A 26 2.11 5.00 -9.30
CA ALA A 26 2.79 6.19 -9.80
C ALA A 26 3.91 6.64 -8.86
N GLY A 27 3.66 6.67 -7.54
CA GLY A 27 4.68 6.98 -6.54
C GLY A 27 5.81 5.95 -6.52
N SER A 28 5.50 4.66 -6.74
CA SER A 28 6.49 3.60 -6.86
C SER A 28 7.36 3.77 -8.10
N LEU A 29 6.78 4.10 -9.26
CA LEU A 29 7.54 4.32 -10.49
C LEU A 29 8.48 5.53 -10.38
N VAL A 30 8.01 6.63 -9.79
CA VAL A 30 8.84 7.82 -9.54
C VAL A 30 9.98 7.50 -8.58
N SER A 31 9.73 6.70 -7.54
CA SER A 31 10.76 6.28 -6.57
C SER A 31 11.76 5.29 -7.18
N ALA A 32 11.30 4.41 -8.07
CA ALA A 32 12.12 3.42 -8.77
C ALA A 32 13.14 4.05 -9.73
N MET A 33 12.76 5.15 -10.37
CA MET A 33 13.58 5.89 -11.34
C MET A 33 14.24 7.13 -10.75
N ALA A 34 14.22 7.31 -9.43
CA ALA A 34 14.69 8.53 -8.78
C ALA A 34 16.20 8.73 -8.99
N PRO A 35 16.65 9.80 -9.68
CA PRO A 35 18.06 10.07 -9.90
C PRO A 35 18.71 10.84 -8.74
N ASN A 36 17.92 11.41 -7.84
CA ASN A 36 18.39 12.15 -6.67
C ASN A 36 17.43 11.99 -5.48
N MET A 37 17.92 12.34 -4.29
CA MET A 37 17.19 12.18 -3.03
C MET A 37 15.86 12.96 -3.01
N LEU A 38 15.82 14.15 -3.62
CA LEU A 38 14.61 14.98 -3.62
C LEU A 38 13.47 14.32 -4.40
N ILE A 39 13.76 13.75 -5.57
CA ILE A 39 12.77 12.99 -6.35
C ILE A 39 12.32 11.73 -5.61
N LEU A 40 13.22 11.06 -4.90
CA LEU A 40 12.87 9.92 -4.05
C LEU A 40 11.89 10.31 -2.94
N VAL A 41 12.12 11.43 -2.27
CA VAL A 41 11.23 11.95 -1.21
C VAL A 41 9.85 12.30 -1.77
N VAL A 42 9.80 12.95 -2.94
CA VAL A 42 8.52 13.26 -3.62
C VAL A 42 7.78 11.97 -4.01
N GLY A 43 8.49 10.99 -4.60
CA GLY A 43 7.94 9.69 -4.93
C GLY A 43 7.37 8.96 -3.70
N ARG A 44 8.07 9.02 -2.56
CA ARG A 44 7.61 8.48 -1.28
C ARG A 44 6.39 9.22 -0.71
N ALA A 45 6.31 10.54 -0.87
CA ALA A 45 5.14 11.30 -0.46
C ALA A 45 3.89 10.89 -1.25
N ILE A 46 4.03 10.72 -2.56
CA ILE A 46 2.95 10.25 -3.45
C ILE A 46 2.57 8.80 -3.10
N GLN A 47 3.57 7.92 -3.00
CA GLN A 47 3.35 6.51 -2.65
C GLN A 47 2.67 6.38 -1.28
N GLY A 48 3.09 7.16 -0.29
CA GLY A 48 2.49 7.21 1.05
C GLY A 48 1.03 7.68 1.01
N ALA A 49 0.70 8.65 0.16
CA ALA A 49 -0.68 9.11 -0.02
C ALA A 49 -1.58 8.00 -0.60
N GLY A 50 -1.09 7.20 -1.55
CA GLY A 50 -1.79 6.04 -2.09
C GLY A 50 -1.89 4.88 -1.08
N GLY A 51 -0.79 4.54 -0.43
CA GLY A 51 -0.71 3.46 0.56
C GLY A 51 -1.57 3.69 1.80
N GLY A 52 -1.62 4.93 2.30
CA GLY A 52 -2.51 5.32 3.38
C GLY A 52 -4.00 5.26 2.99
N GLY A 53 -4.30 5.51 1.71
CA GLY A 53 -5.63 5.30 1.14
C GLY A 53 -6.02 3.83 1.10
N LEU A 54 -5.13 2.98 0.57
CA LEU A 54 -5.35 1.52 0.51
C LEU A 54 -5.57 0.91 1.90
N PHE A 55 -4.74 1.28 2.88
CA PHE A 55 -4.90 0.79 4.24
C PHE A 55 -6.25 1.18 4.85
N ALA A 56 -6.64 2.46 4.70
CA ALA A 56 -7.92 2.94 5.22
C ALA A 56 -9.11 2.26 4.54
N LEU A 57 -9.13 2.22 3.19
CA LEU A 57 -10.22 1.63 2.41
C LEU A 57 -10.37 0.14 2.67
N THR A 58 -9.26 -0.59 2.86
CA THR A 58 -9.30 -2.02 3.19
C THR A 58 -10.06 -2.26 4.49
N GLN A 59 -9.73 -1.51 5.55
CA GLN A 59 -10.43 -1.58 6.84
C GLN A 59 -11.91 -1.21 6.70
N THR A 60 -12.23 -0.19 5.91
CA THR A 60 -13.62 0.21 5.65
C THR A 60 -14.39 -0.90 4.92
N VAL A 61 -13.84 -1.47 3.85
CA VAL A 61 -14.46 -2.55 3.05
C VAL A 61 -14.75 -3.78 3.90
N ILE A 62 -13.83 -4.16 4.79
CA ILE A 62 -14.06 -5.26 5.74
C ILE A 62 -15.19 -4.92 6.71
N GLY A 63 -15.25 -3.69 7.20
CA GLY A 63 -16.33 -3.21 8.06
C GLY A 63 -17.72 -3.37 7.42
N ASP A 64 -17.82 -3.16 6.10
CA ASP A 64 -19.07 -3.23 5.35
C ASP A 64 -19.46 -4.65 4.94
N LEU A 65 -18.49 -5.48 4.51
CA LEU A 65 -18.78 -6.82 4.01
C LEU A 65 -18.86 -7.88 5.12
N VAL A 66 -18.16 -7.69 6.23
CA VAL A 66 -17.98 -8.74 7.25
C VAL A 66 -18.94 -8.54 8.43
N PRO A 67 -19.79 -9.55 8.73
CA PRO A 67 -20.66 -9.54 9.90
C PRO A 67 -19.87 -9.35 11.21
N PRO A 68 -20.41 -8.64 12.23
CA PRO A 68 -19.69 -8.32 13.46
C PRO A 68 -19.01 -9.50 14.15
N ARG A 69 -19.61 -10.70 14.09
CA ARG A 69 -19.08 -11.93 14.69
C ARG A 69 -17.81 -12.44 14.01
N GLU A 70 -17.65 -12.20 12.71
CA GLU A 70 -16.49 -12.68 11.95
C GLU A 70 -15.36 -11.65 11.88
N ARG A 71 -15.63 -10.38 12.23
CA ARG A 71 -14.63 -9.30 12.19
C ARG A 71 -13.36 -9.62 12.97
N ALA A 72 -13.47 -10.30 14.12
CA ALA A 72 -12.32 -10.72 14.91
C ALA A 72 -11.42 -11.72 14.15
N ARG A 73 -12.03 -12.65 13.40
CA ARG A 73 -11.31 -13.63 12.57
C ARG A 73 -10.60 -12.94 11.40
N TYR A 74 -11.26 -12.03 10.70
CA TYR A 74 -10.65 -11.27 9.60
C TYR A 74 -9.55 -10.33 10.09
N ALA A 75 -9.73 -9.68 11.26
CA ALA A 75 -8.67 -8.90 11.88
C ALA A 75 -7.44 -9.74 12.22
N ALA A 76 -7.64 -10.98 12.70
CA ALA A 76 -6.55 -11.93 12.96
C ALA A 76 -5.82 -12.36 11.67
N TRP A 77 -6.53 -12.55 10.57
CA TRP A 77 -5.88 -12.81 9.27
C TRP A 77 -5.03 -11.63 8.81
N ILE A 78 -5.53 -10.41 8.93
CA ILE A 78 -4.80 -9.19 8.54
C ILE A 78 -3.56 -8.99 9.40
N SER A 79 -3.67 -9.17 10.71
CA SER A 79 -2.52 -9.06 11.60
C SER A 79 -1.50 -10.17 11.33
N GLY A 80 -1.95 -11.38 10.97
CA GLY A 80 -1.10 -12.46 10.49
C GLY A 80 -0.32 -12.08 9.23
N THR A 81 -1.00 -11.53 8.21
CA THR A 81 -0.33 -11.03 7.00
C THR A 81 0.68 -9.93 7.31
N TRP A 82 0.36 -9.02 8.24
CA TRP A 82 1.29 -7.99 8.70
C TRP A 82 2.54 -8.57 9.35
N ALA A 83 2.40 -9.61 10.18
CA ALA A 83 3.53 -10.27 10.82
C ALA A 83 4.41 -11.02 9.80
N VAL A 84 3.81 -11.66 8.81
CA VAL A 84 4.56 -12.32 7.72
C VAL A 84 5.27 -11.27 6.87
N ALA A 85 4.59 -10.19 6.51
CA ALA A 85 5.14 -9.11 5.71
C ALA A 85 6.28 -8.36 6.43
N SER A 86 6.22 -8.20 7.75
CA SER A 86 7.27 -7.54 8.53
C SER A 86 8.56 -8.36 8.61
N ILE A 87 8.49 -9.68 8.45
CA ILE A 87 9.67 -10.56 8.36
C ILE A 87 10.16 -10.66 6.93
N ALA A 88 9.25 -10.90 5.98
CA ALA A 88 9.59 -11.05 4.57
C ALA A 88 10.14 -9.75 3.96
N GLY A 89 9.62 -8.59 4.37
CA GLY A 89 10.01 -7.28 3.84
C GLY A 89 11.50 -6.96 4.01
N PRO A 90 12.06 -7.00 5.23
CA PRO A 90 13.48 -6.81 5.46
C PRO A 90 14.37 -7.86 4.81
N LEU A 91 13.94 -9.13 4.76
CA LEU A 91 14.70 -10.20 4.10
C LEU A 91 14.81 -9.97 2.59
N LEU A 92 13.69 -9.65 1.93
CA LEU A 92 13.67 -9.32 0.51
C LEU A 92 14.38 -7.99 0.23
N GLY A 93 14.16 -6.98 1.07
CA GLY A 93 14.81 -5.68 0.93
C GLY A 93 16.33 -5.75 1.11
N GLY A 94 16.81 -6.52 2.09
CA GLY A 94 18.23 -6.74 2.34
C GLY A 94 18.89 -7.51 1.21
N THR A 95 18.29 -8.61 0.75
CA THR A 95 18.80 -9.37 -0.40
C THR A 95 18.84 -8.55 -1.68
N PHE A 96 17.81 -7.72 -1.95
CA PHE A 96 17.81 -6.80 -3.09
C PHE A 96 18.86 -5.71 -2.98
N ALA A 97 19.14 -5.19 -1.78
CA ALA A 97 20.17 -4.17 -1.58
C ALA A 97 21.59 -4.75 -1.69
N GLU A 98 21.80 -6.01 -1.28
CA GLU A 98 23.10 -6.66 -1.28
C GLU A 98 23.48 -7.26 -2.64
N HIS A 99 22.53 -7.90 -3.33
CA HIS A 99 22.80 -8.69 -4.54
C HIS A 99 22.30 -8.03 -5.82
N LEU A 100 21.43 -7.02 -5.71
CA LEU A 100 20.79 -6.35 -6.84
C LEU A 100 20.77 -4.83 -6.62
N HIS A 101 19.94 -4.12 -7.39
CA HIS A 101 19.75 -2.68 -7.23
C HIS A 101 18.66 -2.36 -6.21
N TRP A 102 18.93 -1.46 -5.27
CA TRP A 102 18.01 -1.04 -4.20
C TRP A 102 16.63 -0.59 -4.73
N SER A 103 16.56 -0.05 -5.96
CA SER A 103 15.29 0.42 -6.52
C SER A 103 14.30 -0.71 -6.86
N LEU A 104 14.74 -1.97 -6.83
CA LEU A 104 13.86 -3.13 -7.03
C LEU A 104 12.77 -3.25 -5.98
N ILE A 105 12.97 -2.70 -4.78
CA ILE A 105 11.92 -2.59 -3.75
C ILE A 105 10.71 -1.78 -4.23
N PHE A 106 10.87 -0.95 -5.26
CA PHE A 106 9.80 -0.19 -5.89
C PHE A 106 9.26 -0.87 -7.14
N TRP A 107 10.12 -1.53 -7.91
CA TRP A 107 9.72 -2.27 -9.12
C TRP A 107 8.79 -3.45 -8.79
N ILE A 108 8.99 -4.13 -7.67
CA ILE A 108 8.14 -5.26 -7.24
C ILE A 108 6.67 -4.87 -7.01
N ASN A 109 6.38 -3.57 -6.84
CA ASN A 109 5.01 -3.09 -6.64
C ASN A 109 4.25 -2.87 -7.96
N ILE A 110 4.91 -2.89 -9.12
CA ILE A 110 4.28 -2.61 -10.42
C ILE A 110 3.21 -3.63 -10.87
N PRO A 111 3.34 -4.95 -10.65
CA PRO A 111 2.33 -5.93 -11.10
C PRO A 111 1.06 -5.98 -10.23
N LEU A 112 0.76 -4.89 -9.51
CA LEU A 112 -0.29 -4.80 -8.50
C LEU A 112 -1.62 -4.25 -9.06
#